data_AF-A0A955IXN1-F1
#
_entry.id   AF-A0A955IXN1-F1
#
_cell.length_a   1.000
_cell.length_b   1.000
_cell.length_c   1.000
_cell.angle_alpha   90.00
_cell.angle_beta   90.00
_cell.angle_gamma   90.00
#
_symmetry.space_group_name_H-M   'P 1'
#
loop_
_entity.id
_entity.type
_entity.pdbx_description
1 polymer ?
#
loop_
_entity_poly.entity_id
_entity_poly.type
_entity_poly.pdbx_seq_one_letter_code
_entity_poly.pdbx_strand_id
1 'polypeptide(L)'
;MMLQPDVTESSLTIPPPTQDAMETVFARTTEPGTASSVLDSLAEQATAPLSIMQGYIGVFIVAFVVALLSTPIVRKLAVKNGIVDHPSEARKVHKMPIAYLGGIAVFAGIIAGIIYSYLASELPWLIDFHPTEHLEDGVFRPMVPPWIALGMTSIVLVGLIDDIGGIAPRIKLGGQLVAAAALAVGDVGTNVAQGLLRPTLGRLLDNPDLIYHIPLGFDLPMGIGSSIPIEITYWVGTAIIAIFVLGACNASNLIDGLDGL
;
A
#
# COMPACT_ATOMS: atom_id res chain seq x y z
N MET A 1 47.59 -36.85 -9.51
CA MET A 1 46.39 -36.44 -10.29
C MET A 1 45.36 -35.94 -9.30
N MET A 2 45.57 -34.72 -8.83
CA MET A 2 44.72 -33.97 -7.92
C MET A 2 45.10 -32.51 -8.12
N LEU A 3 44.13 -31.61 -8.18
CA LEU A 3 44.14 -30.25 -7.62
C LEU A 3 42.87 -29.48 -8.07
N GLN A 4 41.94 -29.32 -7.13
CA GLN A 4 41.33 -28.03 -6.77
C GLN A 4 42.45 -27.11 -6.21
N PRO A 5 42.36 -25.75 -6.13
CA PRO A 5 41.33 -25.09 -5.32
C PRO A 5 40.97 -23.60 -5.60
N ASP A 6 39.96 -23.17 -4.84
CA ASP A 6 39.73 -21.87 -4.16
C ASP A 6 39.73 -20.55 -4.94
N VAL A 7 38.56 -19.90 -4.89
CA VAL A 7 38.46 -18.45 -4.82
C VAL A 7 37.92 -18.09 -3.44
N THR A 8 38.84 -17.69 -2.57
CA THR A 8 38.61 -17.05 -1.28
C THR A 8 38.00 -15.65 -1.49
N GLU A 9 37.14 -15.25 -0.56
CA GLU A 9 36.61 -13.90 -0.39
C GLU A 9 37.72 -12.84 -0.48
N SER A 10 37.54 -11.81 -1.31
CA SER A 10 38.32 -10.57 -1.21
C SER A 10 37.47 -9.37 -1.60
N SER A 11 37.10 -8.63 -0.56
CA SER A 11 36.97 -7.18 -0.47
C SER A 11 36.21 -6.42 -1.58
N LEU A 12 34.99 -6.02 -1.23
CA LEU A 12 34.26 -4.89 -1.79
C LEU A 12 35.04 -3.59 -1.50
N THR A 13 36.12 -3.34 -2.23
CA THR A 13 36.75 -2.03 -2.31
C THR A 13 36.55 -1.52 -3.72
N ILE A 14 35.67 -0.53 -3.87
CA ILE A 14 35.55 0.22 -5.11
C ILE A 14 36.92 0.88 -5.32
N PRO A 15 37.68 0.53 -6.37
CA PRO A 15 38.97 1.17 -6.60
C PRO A 15 38.75 2.67 -6.79
N PRO A 16 39.64 3.54 -6.28
CA PRO A 16 39.53 4.96 -6.57
C PRO A 16 39.53 5.14 -8.10
N PRO A 17 38.72 6.07 -8.63
CA PRO A 17 38.60 6.24 -10.07
C PRO A 17 39.99 6.44 -10.66
N THR A 18 40.29 5.68 -11.71
CA THR A 18 41.57 5.77 -12.40
C THR A 18 41.80 7.20 -12.87
N GLN A 19 43.06 7.65 -12.91
CA GLN A 19 43.40 9.00 -13.38
C GLN A 19 42.77 9.31 -14.74
N ASP A 20 42.69 8.29 -15.60
CA ASP A 20 41.99 8.31 -16.90
C ASP A 20 40.48 8.60 -16.78
N ALA A 21 39.80 8.00 -15.80
CA ALA A 21 38.38 8.25 -15.56
C ALA A 21 38.14 9.66 -14.98
N MET A 22 39.05 10.14 -14.12
CA MET A 22 38.99 11.52 -13.61
C MET A 22 39.31 12.53 -14.70
N GLU A 23 40.31 12.30 -15.55
CA GLU A 23 40.61 13.13 -16.72
C GLU A 23 39.50 13.08 -17.75
N THR A 24 38.82 11.95 -17.96
CA THR A 24 37.69 11.86 -18.90
C THR A 24 36.46 12.63 -18.39
N VAL A 25 36.22 12.63 -17.07
CA VAL A 25 35.15 13.44 -16.45
C VAL A 25 35.53 14.93 -16.44
N PHE A 26 36.78 15.28 -16.16
CA PHE A 26 37.28 16.66 -16.14
C PHE A 26 37.45 17.26 -17.55
N ALA A 27 37.78 16.45 -18.55
CA ALA A 27 37.81 16.83 -19.96
C ALA A 27 36.40 17.02 -20.52
N ARG A 28 35.41 16.24 -20.05
CA ARG A 28 34.01 16.48 -20.41
C ARG A 28 33.45 17.77 -19.82
N THR A 29 33.87 18.19 -18.62
CA THR A 29 33.37 19.43 -17.99
C THR A 29 34.01 20.72 -18.51
N THR A 30 35.07 20.65 -19.34
CA THR A 30 35.77 21.80 -19.90
C THR A 30 35.29 22.20 -21.31
N GLU A 31 34.42 21.41 -21.94
CA GLU A 31 33.77 21.80 -23.19
C GLU A 31 32.60 22.78 -22.96
N PRO A 32 32.55 23.93 -23.67
CA PRO A 32 31.47 24.90 -23.54
C PRO A 32 30.16 24.30 -24.10
N GLY A 33 29.36 23.71 -23.20
CA GLY A 33 28.09 23.05 -23.52
C GLY A 33 27.77 21.90 -22.56
N THR A 34 28.80 21.20 -22.07
CA THR A 34 28.63 20.02 -21.20
C THR A 34 28.22 20.38 -19.78
N ALA A 35 28.68 21.53 -19.28
CA ALA A 35 28.22 22.04 -17.99
C ALA A 35 26.71 22.35 -18.01
N SER A 36 26.18 22.89 -19.12
CA SER A 36 24.74 23.08 -19.30
C SER A 36 24.02 21.74 -19.36
N SER A 37 24.47 20.79 -20.19
CA SER A 37 23.80 19.50 -20.31
C SER A 37 23.82 18.66 -19.03
N VAL A 38 24.88 18.77 -18.23
CA VAL A 38 24.94 18.12 -16.91
C VAL A 38 23.98 18.82 -15.95
N LEU A 39 23.95 20.15 -15.91
CA LEU A 39 22.97 20.89 -15.11
C LEU A 39 21.52 20.61 -15.54
N ASP A 40 21.26 20.45 -16.84
CA ASP A 40 19.97 20.10 -17.41
C ASP A 40 19.57 18.68 -16.99
N SER A 41 20.50 17.71 -17.05
CA SER A 41 20.25 16.33 -16.59
C SER A 41 20.05 16.22 -15.07
N LEU A 42 20.73 17.05 -14.28
CA LEU A 42 20.56 17.12 -12.82
C LEU A 42 19.25 17.82 -12.45
N ALA A 43 18.86 18.85 -13.20
CA ALA A 43 17.57 19.52 -13.08
C ALA A 43 16.43 18.56 -13.45
N GLU A 44 16.57 17.79 -14.53
CA GLU A 44 15.60 16.78 -14.95
C GLU A 44 15.43 15.67 -13.91
N GLN A 45 16.54 15.14 -13.36
CA GLN A 45 16.51 14.18 -12.26
C GLN A 45 15.91 14.76 -10.98
N ALA A 46 16.14 16.03 -10.66
CA ALA A 46 15.55 16.70 -9.50
C ALA A 46 14.05 17.01 -9.69
N THR A 47 13.61 17.23 -10.93
CA THR A 47 12.18 17.43 -11.25
C THR A 47 11.39 16.13 -11.18
N ALA A 48 11.99 14.96 -11.41
CA ALA A 48 11.27 13.68 -11.47
C ALA A 48 10.55 13.28 -10.15
N PRO A 49 11.15 13.40 -8.95
CA PRO A 49 10.43 13.15 -7.70
C PRO A 49 9.34 14.20 -7.42
N LEU A 50 9.62 15.47 -7.74
CA LEU A 50 8.72 16.58 -7.46
C LEU A 50 7.50 16.56 -8.40
N SER A 51 7.70 16.15 -9.66
CA SER A 51 6.64 16.01 -10.67
C SER A 51 5.68 14.89 -10.32
N ILE A 52 6.16 13.79 -9.72
CA ILE A 52 5.30 12.75 -9.15
C ILE A 52 4.43 13.37 -8.07
N MET A 53 5.01 14.04 -7.06
CA MET A 53 4.24 14.62 -5.95
C MET A 53 3.21 15.67 -6.40
N GLN A 54 3.53 16.46 -7.42
CA GLN A 54 2.64 17.49 -7.97
C GLN A 54 1.29 16.92 -8.41
N GLY A 55 1.25 15.73 -9.00
CA GLY A 55 -0.01 15.09 -9.42
C GLY A 55 -0.91 14.65 -8.26
N TYR A 56 -0.35 14.38 -7.07
CA TYR A 56 -1.10 13.85 -5.92
C TYR A 56 -1.44 14.90 -4.86
N ILE A 57 -0.91 16.11 -4.97
CA ILE A 57 -1.13 17.16 -3.97
C ILE A 57 -2.61 17.52 -3.81
N GLY A 58 -3.38 17.50 -4.90
CA GLY A 58 -4.83 17.75 -4.85
C GLY A 58 -5.58 16.70 -4.04
N VAL A 59 -5.26 15.43 -4.22
CA VAL A 59 -5.83 14.31 -3.45
C VAL A 59 -5.56 14.50 -1.96
N PHE A 60 -4.32 14.86 -1.62
CA PHE A 60 -3.92 15.14 -0.23
C PHE A 60 -4.69 16.32 0.37
N ILE A 61 -4.79 17.45 -0.34
CA ILE A 61 -5.50 18.65 0.13
C ILE A 61 -6.97 18.34 0.38
N VAL A 62 -7.64 17.65 -0.57
CA VAL A 62 -9.04 17.28 -0.42
C VAL A 62 -9.25 16.37 0.79
N ALA A 63 -8.44 15.32 0.92
CA ALA A 63 -8.53 14.42 2.07
C ALA A 63 -8.31 15.15 3.39
N PHE A 64 -7.30 16.03 3.46
CA PHE A 64 -6.98 16.82 4.65
C PHE A 64 -8.11 17.79 5.04
N VAL A 65 -8.63 18.56 4.07
CA VAL A 65 -9.71 19.53 4.33
C VAL A 65 -10.98 18.81 4.77
N VAL A 66 -11.35 17.71 4.12
CA VAL A 66 -12.55 16.95 4.49
C VAL A 66 -12.38 16.33 5.87
N ALA A 67 -11.23 15.75 6.21
CA ALA A 67 -10.96 15.22 7.55
C ALA A 67 -11.03 16.33 8.62
N LEU A 68 -10.41 17.48 8.35
CA LEU A 68 -10.38 18.63 9.26
C LEU A 68 -11.79 19.18 9.55
N LEU A 69 -12.63 19.30 8.52
CA LEU A 69 -14.02 19.76 8.66
C LEU A 69 -14.94 18.70 9.28
N SER A 70 -14.71 17.42 8.98
CA SER A 70 -15.49 16.31 9.52
C SER A 70 -15.27 16.12 11.02
N THR A 71 -14.04 16.37 11.50
CA THR A 71 -13.65 16.17 12.90
C THR A 71 -14.58 16.86 13.92
N PRO A 72 -14.83 18.19 13.85
CA PRO A 72 -15.73 18.86 14.78
C PRO A 72 -17.20 18.42 14.62
N ILE A 73 -17.63 18.01 13.42
CA ILE A 73 -18.99 17.53 13.15
C ILE A 73 -19.22 16.19 13.84
N VAL A 74 -18.31 15.24 13.62
CA VAL A 74 -18.35 13.91 14.22
C VAL A 74 -18.26 14.01 15.75
N ARG A 75 -17.43 14.91 16.29
CA ARG A 75 -17.37 15.18 17.73
C ARG A 75 -18.73 15.65 18.29
N LYS A 76 -19.39 16.60 17.63
CA LYS A 76 -20.72 17.07 18.07
C LYS A 76 -21.75 15.95 18.03
N LEU A 77 -21.69 15.10 16.99
CA LEU A 77 -22.58 13.95 16.85
C LEU A 77 -22.34 12.90 17.95
N ALA A 78 -21.08 12.61 18.27
CA ALA A 78 -20.69 11.70 19.34
C ALA A 78 -21.26 12.15 20.69
N VAL A 79 -21.03 13.41 21.05
CA VAL A 79 -21.53 14.00 22.31
C VAL A 79 -23.06 14.01 22.36
N LYS A 80 -23.73 14.39 21.26
CA LYS A 80 -25.20 14.43 21.20
C LYS A 80 -25.84 13.06 21.37
N ASN A 81 -25.22 12.01 20.83
CA ASN A 81 -25.72 10.64 20.92
C ASN A 81 -25.23 9.89 22.17
N GLY A 82 -24.46 10.53 23.06
CA GLY A 82 -23.92 9.88 24.26
C GLY A 82 -22.83 8.84 23.97
N ILE A 83 -22.25 8.84 22.77
CA ILE A 83 -21.14 7.97 22.36
C ILE A 83 -19.83 8.64 22.83
N VAL A 84 -19.61 8.61 24.14
CA VAL A 84 -18.46 9.24 24.81
C VAL A 84 -17.86 8.28 25.82
N ASP A 85 -16.53 8.26 25.91
CA ASP A 85 -15.86 7.58 27.01
C ASP A 85 -16.12 8.34 28.30
N HIS A 86 -16.79 7.70 29.25
CA HIS A 86 -16.89 8.22 30.60
C HIS A 86 -15.76 7.60 31.42
N PRO A 87 -14.74 8.37 31.83
CA PRO A 87 -13.63 7.81 32.59
C PRO A 87 -14.14 7.13 33.85
N SER A 88 -13.87 5.83 33.94
CA SER A 88 -14.29 4.99 35.06
C SER A 88 -13.55 5.40 36.35
N GLU A 89 -14.34 5.54 37.42
CA GLU A 89 -14.06 6.09 38.76
C GLU A 89 -12.99 5.35 39.60
N ALA A 90 -11.85 4.92 39.06
CA ALA A 90 -10.85 4.21 39.90
C ALA A 90 -9.38 4.63 39.79
N ARG A 91 -8.94 5.39 38.77
CA ARG A 91 -7.60 6.00 38.71
C ARG A 91 -7.44 6.82 37.43
N LYS A 92 -7.46 8.17 37.52
CA LYS A 92 -6.64 9.13 36.74
C LYS A 92 -7.23 10.55 36.82
N VAL A 93 -6.35 11.53 36.76
CA VAL A 93 -6.52 12.95 37.17
C VAL A 93 -7.19 13.83 36.08
N HIS A 94 -7.84 13.25 35.06
CA HIS A 94 -8.49 14.02 33.98
C HIS A 94 -9.98 13.69 33.81
N LYS A 95 -10.82 14.74 33.82
CA LYS A 95 -12.30 14.70 33.94
C LYS A 95 -13.07 14.89 32.62
N MET A 96 -12.40 14.98 31.47
CA MET A 96 -13.06 15.36 30.22
C MET A 96 -13.43 14.12 29.39
N PRO A 97 -14.70 13.96 28.98
CA PRO A 97 -15.11 12.88 28.09
C PRO A 97 -14.43 13.02 26.73
N ILE A 98 -13.85 11.92 26.23
CA ILE A 98 -13.20 11.85 24.91
C ILE A 98 -14.16 11.19 23.92
N ALA A 99 -14.25 11.73 22.70
CA ALA A 99 -15.15 11.21 21.67
C ALA A 99 -14.47 10.06 20.91
N TYR A 100 -15.08 8.86 20.92
CA TYR A 100 -14.55 7.64 20.29
C TYR A 100 -14.62 7.61 18.75
N LEU A 101 -15.31 8.57 18.11
CA LEU A 101 -15.62 8.51 16.68
C LEU A 101 -14.59 9.17 15.75
N GLY A 102 -13.38 9.50 16.25
CA GLY A 102 -12.35 10.21 15.46
C GLY A 102 -12.00 9.52 14.14
N GLY A 103 -11.96 8.18 14.12
CA GLY A 103 -11.66 7.39 12.93
C GLY A 103 -12.63 7.61 11.77
N ILE A 104 -13.91 7.93 12.04
CA ILE A 104 -14.91 8.22 11.01
C ILE A 104 -14.55 9.50 10.23
N ALA A 105 -14.03 10.52 10.92
CA ALA A 105 -13.64 11.77 10.27
C ALA A 105 -12.45 11.56 9.33
N VAL A 106 -11.47 10.75 9.74
CA VAL A 106 -10.32 10.39 8.89
C VAL A 106 -10.79 9.55 7.70
N PHE A 107 -11.65 8.55 7.93
CA PHE A 107 -12.20 7.73 6.87
C PHE A 107 -12.97 8.56 5.82
N ALA A 108 -13.78 9.53 6.25
CA ALA A 108 -14.46 10.45 5.34
C ALA A 108 -13.48 11.25 4.46
N GLY A 109 -12.36 11.70 5.03
CA GLY A 109 -11.28 12.35 4.29
C GLY A 109 -10.66 11.43 3.24
N ILE A 110 -10.35 10.18 3.60
CA ILE A 110 -9.78 9.21 2.67
C ILE A 110 -10.74 8.90 1.52
N ILE A 111 -12.03 8.65 1.82
CA ILE A 111 -13.04 8.41 0.79
C ILE A 111 -13.19 9.63 -0.14
N ALA A 112 -13.18 10.85 0.39
CA ALA A 112 -13.23 12.05 -0.43
C ALA A 112 -11.99 12.19 -1.33
N GLY A 113 -10.80 11.87 -0.84
CA GLY A 113 -9.58 11.83 -1.66
C GLY A 113 -9.64 10.78 -2.77
N ILE A 114 -10.17 9.59 -2.47
CA ILE A 114 -10.42 8.54 -3.48
C ILE A 114 -11.44 9.03 -4.51
N ILE A 115 -12.60 9.55 -4.10
CA ILE A 115 -13.60 10.06 -5.05
C ILE A 115 -13.00 11.18 -5.93
N TYR A 116 -12.23 12.08 -5.32
CA TYR A 116 -11.56 13.14 -6.06
C TYR A 116 -10.55 12.60 -7.08
N SER A 117 -9.79 11.55 -6.77
CA SER A 117 -8.84 10.97 -7.73
C SER A 117 -9.53 10.37 -8.95
N TYR A 118 -10.71 9.76 -8.75
CA TYR A 118 -11.55 9.26 -9.85
C TYR A 118 -12.13 10.43 -10.67
N LEU A 119 -12.68 11.47 -10.03
CA LEU A 119 -13.28 12.62 -10.72
C LEU A 119 -12.26 13.44 -11.49
N ALA A 120 -11.10 13.70 -10.89
CA ALA A 120 -10.02 14.48 -11.50
C ALA A 120 -9.46 13.78 -12.75
N SER A 121 -9.51 12.44 -12.80
CA SER A 121 -9.09 11.70 -14.00
C SER A 121 -9.99 11.86 -15.22
N GLU A 122 -11.26 12.21 -15.02
CA GLU A 122 -12.20 12.48 -16.11
C GLU A 122 -12.20 13.96 -16.55
N LEU A 123 -11.51 14.82 -15.81
CA LEU A 123 -11.48 16.26 -16.02
C LEU A 123 -10.04 16.75 -16.18
N PRO A 124 -9.45 16.66 -17.40
CA PRO A 124 -8.06 17.03 -17.67
C PRO A 124 -7.70 18.48 -17.31
N TRP A 125 -8.70 19.36 -17.19
CA TRP A 125 -8.49 20.76 -16.78
C TRP A 125 -8.30 20.95 -15.27
N LEU A 126 -8.52 19.90 -14.47
CA LEU A 126 -8.50 19.98 -13.01
C LEU A 126 -7.14 19.59 -12.43
N ILE A 127 -6.47 18.56 -12.98
CA ILE A 127 -5.12 18.10 -12.60
C ILE A 127 -4.43 17.44 -13.80
N ASP A 128 -3.17 17.81 -14.05
CA ASP A 128 -2.25 17.01 -14.88
C ASP A 128 -1.56 15.97 -14.01
N PHE A 129 -2.00 14.71 -14.13
CA PHE A 129 -1.33 13.59 -13.47
C PHE A 129 -0.04 13.24 -14.19
N HIS A 130 1.02 12.94 -13.43
CA HIS A 130 2.24 12.40 -14.03
C HIS A 130 1.88 11.11 -14.77
N PRO A 131 2.31 10.94 -16.04
CA PRO A 131 2.17 9.68 -16.74
C PRO A 131 3.04 8.63 -16.06
N THR A 132 2.47 7.92 -15.11
CA THR A 132 3.04 6.71 -14.54
C THR A 132 2.72 5.55 -15.48
N GLU A 133 3.51 4.48 -15.46
CA GLU A 133 3.38 3.31 -16.38
C GLU A 133 2.00 2.61 -16.35
N HIS A 134 1.07 3.04 -15.50
CA HIS A 134 -0.30 2.53 -15.40
C HIS A 134 -1.27 3.20 -16.39
N LEU A 135 -0.78 4.08 -17.28
CA LEU A 135 -1.51 4.56 -18.45
C LEU A 135 -1.43 3.54 -19.59
N GLU A 136 -2.18 2.44 -19.47
CA GLU A 136 -2.50 1.63 -20.66
C GLU A 136 -3.55 2.38 -21.50
N ASP A 137 -3.25 2.58 -22.79
CA ASP A 137 -4.19 3.04 -23.83
C ASP A 137 -4.85 4.42 -23.63
N GLY A 138 -4.23 5.33 -22.87
CA GLY A 138 -4.75 6.70 -22.69
C GLY A 138 -6.01 6.78 -21.84
N VAL A 139 -6.40 5.69 -21.18
CA VAL A 139 -7.50 5.63 -20.21
C VAL A 139 -6.89 5.49 -18.82
N PHE A 140 -6.99 6.54 -18.01
CA PHE A 140 -6.59 6.49 -16.61
C PHE A 140 -7.44 5.46 -15.88
N ARG A 141 -6.81 4.37 -15.43
CA ARG A 141 -7.46 3.41 -14.52
C ARG A 141 -7.32 3.91 -13.10
N PRO A 142 -8.38 3.84 -12.28
CA PRO A 142 -8.36 4.44 -10.96
C PRO A 142 -7.21 3.90 -10.10
N MET A 143 -6.45 4.83 -9.51
CA MET A 143 -5.28 4.57 -8.65
C MET A 143 -5.57 3.59 -7.50
N VAL A 144 -6.80 3.56 -7.02
CA VAL A 144 -7.23 2.73 -5.88
C VAL A 144 -8.33 1.78 -6.35
N PRO A 145 -8.07 0.47 -6.48
CA PRO A 145 -9.09 -0.51 -6.83
C PRO A 145 -10.31 -0.43 -5.88
N PRO A 146 -11.55 -0.56 -6.39
CA PRO A 146 -12.77 -0.47 -5.57
C PRO A 146 -12.77 -1.45 -4.38
N TRP A 147 -12.12 -2.60 -4.55
CA TRP A 147 -11.93 -3.62 -3.51
C TRP A 147 -11.20 -3.12 -2.27
N ILE A 148 -10.26 -2.17 -2.43
CA ILE A 148 -9.58 -1.52 -1.31
C ILE A 148 -10.55 -0.64 -0.53
N ALA A 149 -11.36 0.17 -1.22
CA ALA A 149 -12.38 0.99 -0.56
C ALA A 149 -13.41 0.12 0.18
N LEU A 150 -13.81 -1.02 -0.40
CA LEU A 150 -14.67 -2.00 0.27
C LEU A 150 -14.00 -2.57 1.53
N GLY A 151 -12.76 -3.03 1.44
CA GLY A 151 -12.01 -3.56 2.58
C GLY A 151 -11.85 -2.52 3.70
N MET A 152 -11.50 -1.29 3.36
CA MET A 152 -11.42 -0.16 4.30
C MET A 152 -12.76 0.11 4.99
N THR A 153 -13.85 0.14 4.21
CA THR A 153 -15.20 0.35 4.75
C THR A 153 -15.58 -0.78 5.71
N SER A 154 -15.29 -2.03 5.36
CA SER A 154 -15.52 -3.18 6.24
C SER A 154 -14.76 -3.06 7.56
N ILE A 155 -13.48 -2.69 7.55
CA ILE A 155 -12.70 -2.51 8.78
C ILE A 155 -13.24 -1.37 9.64
N VAL A 156 -13.56 -0.22 9.04
CA VAL A 156 -14.14 0.92 9.78
C VAL A 156 -15.49 0.56 10.39
N LEU A 157 -16.34 -0.18 9.67
CA LEU A 157 -17.62 -0.64 10.21
C LEU A 157 -17.42 -1.62 11.37
N VAL A 158 -16.53 -2.58 11.25
CA VAL A 158 -16.23 -3.54 12.33
C VAL A 158 -15.68 -2.82 13.56
N GLY A 159 -14.75 -1.87 13.37
CA GLY A 159 -14.22 -1.03 14.45
C GLY A 159 -15.31 -0.20 15.11
N LEU A 160 -16.13 0.50 14.33
CA LEU A 160 -17.22 1.33 14.84
C LEU A 160 -18.26 0.52 15.64
N ILE A 161 -18.61 -0.67 15.17
CA ILE A 161 -19.54 -1.55 15.87
C ILE A 161 -18.92 -2.04 17.18
N ASP A 162 -17.62 -2.33 17.21
CA ASP A 162 -16.89 -2.67 18.43
C ASP A 162 -16.86 -1.53 19.44
N ASP A 163 -16.58 -0.31 18.98
CA ASP A 163 -16.50 0.88 19.83
C ASP A 163 -17.85 1.25 20.47
N ILE A 164 -18.97 1.03 19.77
CA ILE A 164 -20.31 1.34 20.27
C ILE A 164 -20.88 0.24 21.16
N GLY A 165 -20.72 -1.03 20.74
CA GLY A 165 -21.48 -2.15 21.31
C GLY A 165 -20.64 -3.19 22.04
N GLY A 166 -19.32 -3.18 21.90
CA GLY A 166 -18.42 -4.23 22.38
C GLY A 166 -18.73 -5.58 21.71
N ILE A 167 -18.00 -5.94 20.66
CA ILE A 167 -18.27 -7.20 19.94
C ILE A 167 -17.41 -8.35 20.46
N ALA A 168 -17.96 -9.56 20.45
CA ALA A 168 -17.20 -10.75 20.80
C ALA A 168 -15.97 -10.91 19.87
N PRO A 169 -14.78 -11.29 20.39
CA PRO A 169 -13.56 -11.39 19.59
C PRO A 169 -13.70 -12.23 18.32
N ARG A 170 -14.50 -13.30 18.37
CA ARG A 170 -14.77 -14.18 17.21
C ARG A 170 -15.50 -13.45 16.08
N ILE A 171 -16.45 -12.57 16.42
CA ILE A 171 -17.22 -11.80 15.43
C ILE A 171 -16.33 -10.69 14.85
N LYS A 172 -15.49 -10.06 15.68
CA LYS A 172 -14.49 -9.08 15.24
C LYS A 172 -13.52 -9.68 14.22
N LEU A 173 -12.96 -10.85 14.53
CA LEU A 173 -12.10 -11.59 13.60
C LEU A 173 -12.84 -11.96 12.30
N GLY A 174 -14.09 -12.41 12.40
CA GLY A 174 -14.92 -12.69 11.23
C GLY A 174 -15.11 -11.48 10.32
N GLY A 175 -15.38 -10.31 10.88
CA GLY A 175 -15.50 -9.06 10.12
C GLY A 175 -14.18 -8.62 9.46
N GLN A 176 -13.06 -8.77 10.16
CA GLN A 176 -11.73 -8.52 9.58
C GLN A 176 -11.39 -9.49 8.44
N LEU A 177 -11.83 -10.76 8.53
CA LEU A 177 -11.67 -11.73 7.45
C LEU A 177 -12.53 -11.39 6.22
N VAL A 178 -13.71 -10.79 6.40
CA VAL A 178 -14.52 -10.28 5.27
C VAL A 178 -13.77 -9.16 4.54
N ALA A 179 -13.12 -8.26 5.28
CA ALA A 179 -12.28 -7.22 4.66
C ALA A 179 -11.09 -7.82 3.90
N ALA A 180 -10.40 -8.81 4.49
CA ALA A 180 -9.33 -9.54 3.83
C ALA A 180 -9.80 -10.25 2.56
N ALA A 181 -10.99 -10.87 2.59
CA ALA A 181 -11.60 -11.52 1.43
C ALA A 181 -11.93 -10.50 0.32
N ALA A 182 -12.45 -9.32 0.66
CA ALA A 182 -12.70 -8.26 -0.32
C ALA A 182 -11.40 -7.86 -1.06
N LEU A 183 -10.29 -7.72 -0.32
CA LEU A 183 -8.98 -7.44 -0.92
C LEU A 183 -8.45 -8.61 -1.77
N ALA A 184 -8.70 -9.86 -1.35
CA ALA A 184 -8.28 -11.04 -2.09
C ALA A 184 -9.05 -11.19 -3.42
N VAL A 185 -10.36 -10.89 -3.44
CA VAL A 185 -11.17 -10.86 -4.68
C VAL A 185 -10.65 -9.84 -5.68
N GLY A 186 -10.07 -8.73 -5.19
CA GLY A 186 -9.45 -7.71 -6.03
C GLY A 186 -8.02 -8.01 -6.46
N ASP A 187 -7.53 -9.24 -6.25
CA ASP A 187 -6.15 -9.65 -6.51
C ASP A 187 -5.08 -8.77 -5.85
N VAL A 188 -5.46 -7.97 -4.84
CA VAL A 188 -4.53 -7.07 -4.15
C VAL A 188 -3.39 -7.87 -3.55
N GLY A 189 -3.70 -9.03 -2.96
CA GLY A 189 -2.72 -9.89 -2.32
C GLY A 189 -1.85 -10.61 -3.34
N THR A 190 -2.48 -11.08 -4.41
CA THR A 190 -1.82 -11.73 -5.54
C THR A 190 -0.78 -10.79 -6.16
N ASN A 191 -1.14 -9.52 -6.40
CA ASN A 191 -0.23 -8.51 -6.96
C ASN A 191 0.96 -8.22 -6.03
N VAL A 192 0.71 -8.10 -4.72
CA VAL A 192 1.78 -7.94 -3.72
C VAL A 192 2.71 -9.16 -3.72
N ALA A 193 2.16 -10.37 -3.73
CA ALA A 193 2.94 -11.60 -3.76
C ALA A 193 3.72 -11.76 -5.07
N GLN A 194 3.16 -11.36 -6.21
CA GLN A 194 3.87 -11.38 -7.48
C GLN A 194 5.09 -10.44 -7.44
N GLY A 195 4.92 -9.21 -6.96
CA GLY A 195 6.02 -8.25 -6.82
C GLY A 195 7.14 -8.74 -5.89
N LEU A 196 6.79 -9.48 -4.84
CA LEU A 196 7.76 -10.02 -3.88
C LEU A 196 8.44 -11.32 -4.37
N LEU A 197 7.66 -12.25 -4.90
CA LEU A 197 8.10 -13.63 -5.16
C LEU A 197 8.67 -13.83 -6.57
N ARG A 198 8.12 -13.17 -7.60
CA ARG A 198 8.59 -13.39 -8.99
C ARG A 198 10.06 -13.02 -9.17
N PRO A 199 10.56 -11.86 -8.67
CA PRO A 199 11.96 -11.48 -8.88
C PRO A 199 12.96 -12.40 -8.17
N THR A 200 12.53 -13.09 -7.11
CA THR A 200 13.37 -13.90 -6.23
C THR A 200 13.11 -15.38 -6.46
N LEU A 201 12.02 -15.90 -5.91
CA LEU A 201 11.61 -17.30 -5.98
C LEU A 201 11.32 -17.75 -7.42
N GLY A 202 10.69 -16.89 -8.23
CA GLY A 202 10.41 -17.20 -9.63
C GLY A 202 11.67 -17.45 -10.44
N ARG A 203 12.72 -16.64 -10.21
CA ARG A 203 14.03 -16.83 -10.83
C ARG A 203 14.78 -18.04 -10.26
N LEU A 204 14.69 -18.28 -8.96
CA LEU A 204 15.37 -19.40 -8.29
C LEU A 204 14.85 -20.76 -8.78
N LEU A 205 13.54 -20.86 -9.02
CA LEU A 205 12.87 -22.10 -9.42
C LEU A 205 12.78 -22.28 -10.95
N ASP A 206 13.40 -21.38 -11.72
CA ASP A 206 13.28 -21.33 -13.20
C ASP A 206 11.81 -21.37 -13.67
N ASN A 207 10.93 -20.76 -12.89
CA ASN A 207 9.48 -20.68 -13.12
C ASN A 207 9.01 -19.25 -12.76
N PRO A 208 9.09 -18.30 -13.71
CA PRO A 208 8.87 -16.88 -13.43
C PRO A 208 7.43 -16.57 -13.00
N ASP A 209 6.46 -17.35 -13.48
CA ASP A 209 5.05 -17.15 -13.14
C ASP A 209 4.62 -17.89 -11.87
N LEU A 210 5.47 -18.79 -11.35
CA LEU A 210 5.21 -19.60 -10.16
C LEU A 210 3.89 -20.39 -10.25
N ILE A 211 3.61 -20.90 -11.45
CA ILE A 211 2.44 -21.74 -11.74
C ILE A 211 2.88 -23.20 -11.86
N TYR A 212 2.19 -24.09 -11.15
CA TYR A 212 2.44 -25.53 -11.20
C TYR A 212 1.19 -26.27 -11.65
N HIS A 213 1.32 -27.11 -12.68
CA HIS A 213 0.23 -27.94 -13.15
C HIS A 213 0.31 -29.31 -12.50
N ILE A 214 -0.67 -29.64 -11.65
CA ILE A 214 -0.77 -30.98 -11.07
C ILE A 214 -1.62 -31.84 -12.00
N PRO A 215 -1.06 -32.89 -12.64
CA PRO A 215 -1.84 -33.79 -13.47
C PRO A 215 -2.80 -34.60 -12.59
N LEU A 216 -4.05 -34.65 -12.99
CA LEU A 216 -5.06 -35.54 -12.48
C LEU A 216 -4.99 -36.85 -13.26
N GLY A 217 -5.01 -37.98 -12.56
CA GLY A 217 -5.08 -39.31 -13.19
C GLY A 217 -6.43 -39.62 -13.84
N PHE A 218 -7.28 -38.61 -14.05
CA PHE A 218 -8.60 -38.70 -14.65
C PHE A 218 -8.97 -37.35 -15.28
N ASP A 219 -9.81 -37.38 -16.31
CA ASP A 219 -10.33 -36.16 -16.95
C ASP A 219 -11.47 -35.58 -16.13
N LEU A 220 -11.38 -34.28 -15.83
CA LEU A 220 -12.50 -33.59 -15.19
C LEU A 220 -13.62 -33.33 -16.21
N PRO A 221 -14.90 -33.51 -15.82
CA PRO A 221 -16.04 -33.14 -16.64
C PRO A 221 -16.03 -31.64 -17.01
N MET A 222 -16.78 -31.26 -18.05
CA MET A 222 -16.95 -29.86 -18.49
C MET A 222 -15.68 -29.17 -19.01
N GLY A 223 -14.73 -29.92 -19.60
CA GLY A 223 -13.61 -29.32 -20.33
C GLY A 223 -12.54 -28.66 -19.45
N ILE A 224 -12.53 -28.96 -18.14
CA ILE A 224 -11.57 -28.42 -17.16
C ILE A 224 -10.17 -29.06 -17.33
N GLY A 225 -10.05 -30.07 -18.20
CA GLY A 225 -8.80 -30.74 -18.54
C GLY A 225 -8.40 -31.80 -17.52
N SER A 226 -7.19 -32.33 -17.69
CA SER A 226 -6.61 -33.37 -16.84
C SER A 226 -5.57 -32.81 -15.88
N SER A 227 -5.55 -31.50 -15.62
CA SER A 227 -4.58 -30.89 -14.71
C SER A 227 -5.14 -29.65 -14.02
N ILE A 228 -4.79 -29.47 -12.75
CA ILE A 228 -5.17 -28.28 -11.98
C ILE A 228 -3.97 -27.32 -11.92
N PRO A 229 -4.09 -26.07 -12.39
CA PRO A 229 -3.07 -25.06 -12.18
C PRO A 229 -3.10 -24.59 -10.72
N ILE A 230 -1.94 -24.58 -10.07
CA ILE A 230 -1.72 -24.03 -8.74
C ILE A 230 -0.81 -22.82 -8.88
N GLU A 231 -1.39 -21.65 -8.65
CA GLU A 231 -0.67 -20.39 -8.63
C GLU A 231 -0.17 -20.10 -7.22
N ILE A 232 1.14 -20.24 -6.99
CA ILE A 232 1.73 -20.02 -5.66
C ILE A 232 1.50 -18.58 -5.19
N THR A 233 1.58 -17.62 -6.11
CA THR A 233 1.34 -16.20 -5.83
C THR A 233 -0.08 -15.93 -5.32
N TYR A 234 -1.09 -16.64 -5.80
CA TYR A 234 -2.46 -16.50 -5.32
C TYR A 234 -2.61 -16.96 -3.86
N TRP A 235 -2.11 -18.15 -3.55
CA TRP A 235 -2.20 -18.71 -2.20
C TRP A 235 -1.41 -17.91 -1.18
N VAL A 236 -0.16 -17.55 -1.53
CA VAL A 236 0.70 -16.74 -0.67
C VAL A 236 0.12 -15.33 -0.52
N GLY A 237 -0.35 -14.72 -1.60
CA GLY A 237 -0.97 -13.39 -1.58
C GLY A 237 -2.20 -13.32 -0.70
N THR A 238 -3.08 -14.32 -0.80
CA THR A 238 -4.28 -14.44 0.04
C THR A 238 -3.91 -14.58 1.52
N ALA A 239 -2.91 -15.43 1.82
CA ALA A 239 -2.43 -15.62 3.20
C ALA A 239 -1.79 -14.34 3.77
N ILE A 240 -0.96 -13.64 2.98
CA ILE A 240 -0.33 -12.37 3.38
C ILE A 240 -1.39 -11.35 3.76
N ILE A 241 -2.42 -11.15 2.94
CA ILE A 241 -3.48 -10.18 3.24
C ILE A 241 -4.25 -10.57 4.50
N ALA A 242 -4.64 -11.84 4.65
CA ALA A 242 -5.36 -12.29 5.84
C ALA A 242 -4.53 -12.03 7.12
N ILE A 243 -3.25 -12.40 7.11
CA ILE A 243 -2.34 -12.17 8.23
C ILE A 243 -2.15 -10.67 8.47
N PHE A 244 -1.96 -9.88 7.41
CA PHE A 244 -1.71 -8.44 7.53
C PHE A 244 -2.94 -7.71 8.08
N VAL A 245 -4.14 -7.99 7.56
CA VAL A 245 -5.37 -7.33 8.03
C VAL A 245 -5.64 -7.68 9.49
N LEU A 246 -5.59 -8.97 9.86
CA LEU A 246 -5.78 -9.42 11.24
C LEU A 246 -4.69 -8.85 12.16
N GLY A 247 -3.44 -8.93 11.73
CA GLY A 247 -2.28 -8.45 12.47
C GLY A 247 -2.31 -6.95 12.70
N ALA A 248 -2.49 -6.15 11.64
CA ALA A 248 -2.51 -4.70 11.70
C ALA A 248 -3.68 -4.19 12.54
N CYS A 249 -4.89 -4.75 12.38
CA CYS A 249 -6.04 -4.32 13.17
C CYS A 249 -5.86 -4.66 14.66
N ASN A 250 -5.41 -5.87 14.98
CA ASN A 250 -5.23 -6.28 16.37
C ASN A 250 -4.01 -5.57 17.03
N ALA A 251 -2.94 -5.34 16.28
CA ALA A 251 -1.79 -4.56 16.75
C ALA A 251 -2.15 -3.10 17.00
N SER A 252 -2.92 -2.46 16.11
CA SER A 252 -3.37 -1.07 16.29
C SER A 252 -4.26 -0.93 17.52
N ASN A 253 -5.22 -1.84 17.71
CA ASN A 253 -6.08 -1.86 18.90
C ASN A 253 -5.29 -2.11 20.19
N LEU A 254 -4.22 -2.93 20.14
CA LEU A 254 -3.36 -3.18 21.28
C LEU A 254 -2.54 -1.94 21.65
N ILE A 255 -2.03 -1.19 20.66
CA ILE A 255 -1.27 0.04 20.87
C ILE A 255 -2.19 1.16 21.40
N ASP A 256 -3.39 1.30 20.84
CA ASP A 256 -4.36 2.32 21.25
C ASP A 256 -4.89 2.08 22.68
N GLY A 257 -5.05 0.82 23.08
CA GLY A 257 -5.46 0.45 24.44
C GLY A 257 -4.40 0.67 25.52
N LEU A 258 -3.15 0.99 25.17
CA LEU A 258 -2.05 1.06 26.13
C LEU A 258 -1.90 2.41 26.86
N ASP A 259 -2.37 3.54 26.31
CA ASP A 259 -2.58 4.81 27.04
C ASP A 259 -2.85 5.94 26.03
N GLY A 260 -3.39 7.07 26.50
CA GLY A 260 -3.43 8.33 25.76
C GLY A 260 -2.02 8.83 25.38
N LEU A 261 -1.48 8.27 24.31
CA LEU A 261 -0.32 8.71 23.55
C LEU A 261 -0.72 9.72 22.47
#